data_AF-A0A1S1QZD7-F1
#
_entry.id   AF-A0A1S1QZD7-F1
#
_cell.length_a   1.000
_cell.length_b   1.000
_cell.length_c   1.000
_cell.angle_alpha   90.00
_cell.angle_beta   90.00
_cell.angle_gamma   90.00
#
_symmetry.space_group_name_H-M   'P 1'
#
loop_
_entity.id
_entity.type
_entity.pdbx_description
1 polymer ?
#
loop_
_entity_poly.entity_id
_entity_poly.type
_entity_poly.pdbx_seq_one_letter_code
_entity_poly.pdbx_strand_id
1 'polypeptide(L)'
;MTTWMWEARAAPGRVGELERWVRSAVAGRVAEIYLGRGESAGLVVVLLHIGGGVEEPSGAAGQPLLAPPDELTAGSAHAWQFERADAGLDRSDRLG
;
A
#
# COMPACT_ATOMS: atom_id res chain seq x y z
N MET A 1 -13.39 -8.89 4.19
CA MET A 1 -12.43 -7.78 4.34
C MET A 1 -11.28 -8.08 3.40
N THR A 2 -11.17 -7.33 2.32
CA THR A 2 -10.17 -7.53 1.26
C THR A 2 -8.96 -6.68 1.58
N THR A 3 -7.75 -7.23 1.46
CA THR A 3 -6.52 -6.44 1.61
C THR A 3 -5.91 -6.19 0.23
N TRP A 4 -5.47 -4.96 0.02
CA TRP A 4 -4.77 -4.55 -1.19
C TRP A 4 -3.34 -4.16 -0.85
N MET A 5 -2.41 -4.57 -1.69
CA MET A 5 -1.06 -4.03 -1.71
C MET A 5 -0.96 -3.04 -2.86
N TRP A 6 -0.39 -1.89 -2.58
CA TRP A 6 -0.01 -0.89 -3.57
C TRP A 6 1.48 -0.59 -3.41
N GLU A 7 2.18 -0.47 -4.52
CA GLU A 7 3.61 -0.21 -4.54
C GLU A 7 3.92 0.82 -5.61
N ALA A 8 4.75 1.81 -5.27
CA ALA A 8 5.37 2.68 -6.25
C ALA A 8 6.79 3.06 -5.83
N ARG A 9 7.66 3.22 -6.83
CA ARG A 9 8.98 3.79 -6.64
C ARG A 9 8.90 5.29 -6.83
N ALA A 10 9.42 6.05 -5.87
CA ALA A 10 9.52 7.49 -5.93
C ALA A 10 10.53 7.92 -7.01
N ALA A 11 10.23 9.03 -7.69
CA ALA A 11 11.22 9.74 -8.48
C ALA A 11 12.42 10.14 -7.58
N PRO A 12 13.65 10.28 -8.13
CA PRO A 12 14.84 10.61 -7.35
C PRO A 12 14.63 11.85 -6.47
N GLY A 13 14.86 11.73 -5.17
CA GLY A 13 14.69 12.82 -4.19
C GLY A 13 13.25 13.11 -3.77
N ARG A 14 12.23 12.43 -4.33
CA ARG A 14 10.80 12.71 -4.08
C ARG A 14 10.13 11.78 -3.07
N VAL A 15 10.88 10.89 -2.40
CA VAL A 15 10.28 9.90 -1.49
C VAL A 15 9.40 10.51 -0.40
N GLY A 16 9.81 11.65 0.19
CA GLY A 16 9.01 12.34 1.21
C GLY A 16 7.75 13.01 0.66
N GLU A 17 7.75 13.41 -0.61
CA GLU A 17 6.57 13.95 -1.29
C GLU A 17 5.60 12.84 -1.67
N LEU A 18 6.11 11.72 -2.20
CA LEU A 18 5.30 10.53 -2.49
C LEU A 18 4.67 9.99 -1.19
N GLU A 19 5.43 9.90 -0.10
CA GLU A 19 4.91 9.51 1.21
C GLU A 19 3.79 10.45 1.68
N ARG A 20 3.98 11.76 1.57
CA ARG A 20 2.96 12.75 1.97
C ARG A 20 1.69 12.60 1.13
N TRP A 21 1.84 12.41 -0.18
CA TRP A 21 0.72 12.14 -1.07
C TRP A 21 -0.01 10.86 -0.67
N VAL A 22 0.72 9.76 -0.44
CA VAL A 22 0.16 8.47 -0.01
C VAL A 22 -0.63 8.63 1.29
N ARG A 23 -0.06 9.30 2.30
CA ARG A 23 -0.74 9.56 3.59
C ARG A 23 -2.05 10.31 3.40
N SER A 24 -2.07 11.29 2.51
CA SER A 24 -3.31 12.01 2.17
C SER A 24 -4.30 11.10 1.43
N ALA A 25 -3.83 10.25 0.52
CA ALA A 25 -4.66 9.37 -0.29
C ALA A 25 -5.34 8.27 0.54
N VAL A 26 -4.71 7.82 1.63
CA VAL A 26 -5.28 6.81 2.54
C VAL A 26 -5.88 7.40 3.82
N ALA A 27 -5.98 8.72 3.93
CA ALA A 27 -6.54 9.38 5.10
C ALA A 27 -7.96 8.87 5.40
N GLY A 28 -8.24 8.52 6.66
CA GLY A 28 -9.52 7.95 7.07
C GLY A 28 -9.73 6.48 6.71
N ARG A 29 -8.72 5.81 6.14
CA ARG A 29 -8.76 4.37 5.82
C ARG A 29 -7.83 3.59 6.75
N VAL A 30 -8.08 2.29 6.90
CA VAL A 30 -7.19 1.39 7.64
C VAL A 30 -6.05 1.00 6.71
N ALA A 31 -4.91 1.68 6.85
CA ALA A 31 -3.75 1.50 5.98
C ALA A 31 -2.42 1.46 6.75
N GLU A 32 -1.49 0.66 6.25
CA GLU A 32 -0.10 0.61 6.69
C GLU A 32 0.80 1.13 5.57
N ILE A 33 1.78 1.97 5.91
CA ILE A 33 2.70 2.58 4.93
C ILE A 33 4.12 2.19 5.30
N TYR A 34 4.82 1.59 4.35
CA TYR A 34 6.20 1.13 4.48
C TYR A 34 7.09 1.91 3.52
N LEU A 35 8.25 2.34 4.02
CA LEU A 35 9.29 3.00 3.24
C LEU A 35 10.47 2.06 3.09
N GLY A 36 10.86 1.79 1.85
CA GLY A 36 12.02 0.98 1.53
C GLY A 36 13.31 1.64 2.02
N ARG A 37 14.26 0.80 2.46
CA ARG A 37 15.62 1.20 2.90
C ARG A 37 16.67 0.42 2.11
N GLY A 38 17.92 0.89 2.16
CA GLY A 38 19.04 0.24 1.46
C GLY A 38 18.79 0.17 -0.04
N GLU A 39 18.86 -1.02 -0.63
CA GLU A 39 18.62 -1.27 -2.06
C GLU A 39 17.18 -0.93 -2.50
N SER A 40 16.24 -0.95 -1.56
CA SER A 40 14.84 -0.57 -1.79
C SER A 40 14.58 0.92 -1.50
N ALA A 41 15.62 1.74 -1.27
CA ALA A 41 15.45 3.16 -1.03
C ALA A 41 14.63 3.83 -2.15
N GLY A 42 13.65 4.63 -1.74
CA GLY A 42 12.70 5.26 -2.66
C GLY A 42 11.46 4.42 -2.98
N LEU A 43 11.36 3.16 -2.54
CA LEU A 43 10.13 2.38 -2.65
C LEU A 43 9.13 2.78 -1.55
N VAL A 44 7.87 2.94 -1.92
CA VAL A 44 6.75 3.13 -0.98
C VAL A 44 5.75 2.01 -1.20
N VAL A 45 5.45 1.26 -0.15
CA VAL A 45 4.47 0.17 -0.15
C VAL A 45 3.34 0.51 0.80
N VAL A 46 2.11 0.25 0.38
CA VAL A 46 0.90 0.50 1.15
C VAL A 46 0.10 -0.77 1.24
N LEU A 47 -0.25 -1.17 2.46
CA LEU A 47 -1.25 -2.20 2.70
C LEU A 47 -2.55 -1.50 3.08
N LEU A 48 -3.61 -1.68 2.28
CA LEU A 48 -4.91 -1.09 2.51
C LEU A 48 -5.92 -2.19 2.84
N HIS A 49 -6.58 -2.07 3.99
CA HIS A 49 -7.64 -3.00 4.38
C HIS A 49 -9.02 -2.42 4.07
N ILE A 50 -9.77 -3.08 3.20
CA ILE A 50 -11.11 -2.68 2.76
C ILE A 50 -12.14 -3.67 3.34
N GLY A 51 -13.08 -3.17 4.14
CA GLY A 51 -14.13 -4.01 4.72
C GLY A 51 -15.33 -3.24 5.24
N GLY A 52 -16.53 -3.70 4.86
CA GLY A 52 -17.73 -3.62 5.69
C GLY A 52 -18.51 -2.30 5.74
N GLY A 53 -18.59 -1.54 4.65
CA GLY A 53 -19.57 -0.43 4.53
C GLY A 53 -18.98 0.96 4.29
N VAL A 54 -17.67 1.08 4.06
CA VAL A 54 -17.07 2.31 3.53
C VAL A 54 -17.08 2.22 2.01
N GLU A 55 -17.69 3.21 1.39
CA GLU A 55 -17.83 3.38 -0.06
C GLU A 55 -16.54 3.03 -0.79
N GLU A 56 -16.64 2.06 -1.72
CA GLU A 56 -15.53 1.66 -2.59
C GLU A 56 -15.00 2.93 -3.28
N PRO A 57 -13.66 3.17 -3.29
CA PRO A 57 -13.13 4.35 -3.91
C PRO A 57 -13.51 4.39 -5.39
N SER A 58 -14.25 5.42 -5.80
CA SER A 58 -14.60 5.73 -7.18
C SER A 58 -13.39 6.23 -7.99
N GLY A 59 -12.25 5.54 -7.88
CA GLY A 59 -11.14 5.62 -8.81
C GLY A 59 -11.37 4.66 -9.99
N ALA A 60 -10.88 5.02 -11.17
CA ALA A 60 -11.08 4.26 -12.40
C ALA A 60 -10.89 2.75 -12.19
N ALA A 61 -11.99 2.00 -12.32
CA ALA A 61 -12.09 0.55 -12.37
C ALA A 61 -11.15 -0.23 -11.41
N GLY A 62 -11.50 -0.27 -10.12
CA GLY A 62 -11.04 -1.35 -9.23
C GLY A 62 -9.64 -1.20 -8.63
N GLN A 63 -9.04 0.00 -8.63
CA GLN A 63 -7.78 0.26 -7.92
C GLN A 63 -8.02 0.92 -6.54
N PRO A 64 -7.32 0.45 -5.49
CA PRO A 64 -7.55 0.87 -4.10
C PRO A 64 -7.07 2.31 -3.81
N LEU A 65 -6.03 2.76 -4.52
CA LEU A 65 -5.51 4.12 -4.49
C LEU A 65 -5.62 4.71 -5.90
N LEU A 66 -5.79 6.04 -5.97
CA LEU A 66 -5.67 6.78 -7.23
C LEU A 66 -4.25 6.62 -7.80
N ALA A 67 -4.10 6.82 -9.12
CA ALA A 67 -2.76 6.92 -9.69
C ALA A 67 -2.01 8.11 -9.06
N PRO A 68 -0.77 7.92 -8.58
CA PRO A 68 0.05 9.01 -8.10
C PRO A 68 0.37 9.98 -9.25
N PRO A 69 0.62 11.27 -8.96
CA PRO A 69 1.15 12.20 -9.95
C PRO A 69 2.44 11.66 -10.58
N ASP A 70 2.53 11.72 -11.92
CA ASP A 70 3.65 11.15 -12.68
C ASP A 70 5.02 11.70 -12.23
N GLU A 71 5.05 12.95 -11.76
CA GLU A 71 6.25 13.62 -11.25
C GLU A 71 6.78 13.05 -9.92
N LEU A 72 5.95 12.32 -9.18
CA LEU A 72 6.32 11.72 -7.90
C LEU A 72 6.85 10.29 -8.04
N THR A 73 6.62 9.63 -9.18
CA THR A 73 6.98 8.23 -9.38
C THR A 73 8.00 8.01 -10.49
N ALA A 74 8.95 7.11 -10.24
CA ALA A 74 9.82 6.56 -11.26
C ALA A 74 9.18 5.28 -11.82
N GLY A 75 8.41 5.43 -12.89
CA GLY A 75 7.64 4.36 -13.52
C GLY A 75 6.22 4.22 -12.95
N SER A 76 5.58 3.09 -13.22
CA SER A 76 4.18 2.85 -12.86
C SER A 76 4.03 2.37 -11.43
N ALA A 77 2.98 2.86 -10.75
CA ALA A 77 2.49 2.25 -9.53
C ALA A 77 1.76 0.93 -9.86
N HIS A 78 1.88 -0.06 -8.98
CA HIS A 78 1.25 -1.36 -9.11
C HIS A 78 0.32 -1.60 -7.92
N ALA A 79 -0.80 -2.28 -8.16
CA ALA A 79 -1.76 -2.62 -7.12
C ALA A 79 -2.33 -4.02 -7.35
N TRP A 80 -2.43 -4.81 -6.28
CA TRP A 80 -3.00 -6.16 -6.33
C TRP A 80 -3.66 -6.53 -5.01
N GLN A 81 -4.64 -7.43 -5.08
CA GLN A 81 -5.28 -7.99 -3.90
C GLN A 81 -4.41 -9.09 -3.31
N PHE A 82 -4.40 -9.20 -1.99
CA PHE A 82 -3.83 -10.34 -1.30
C PHE A 82 -4.61 -10.63 -0.01
N GLU A 83 -4.49 -11.86 0.45
CA GLU A 83 -5.06 -12.29 1.71
C GLU A 83 -3.95 -12.57 2.71
N ARG A 84 -4.22 -12.33 3.99
CA ARG A 84 -3.35 -12.84 5.03
C ARG A 84 -3.42 -14.36 4.97
N ALA A 85 -2.27 -15.03 4.86
CA ALA A 85 -2.22 -16.45 5.15
C ALA A 85 -2.78 -16.66 6.57
N ASP A 86 -3.72 -17.59 6.73
CA ASP A 86 -4.37 -17.88 8.02
C ASP A 86 -3.35 -17.92 9.16
N ALA A 87 -3.73 -17.38 10.33
CA ALA A 87 -2.92 -17.32 11.55
C ALA A 87 -2.59 -18.70 12.17
N GLY A 88 -2.66 -19.79 11.38
CA GLY A 88 -2.31 -21.15 11.79
C GLY A 88 -0.82 -21.35 12.04
N LEU A 89 0.04 -20.39 11.67
CA LEU A 89 1.47 -20.41 12.00
C LEU A 89 1.80 -19.88 13.41
N ASP A 90 0.84 -19.26 14.12
CA ASP A 90 1.05 -18.82 15.52
C ASP A 90 1.05 -20.00 16.51
N ARG A 91 0.58 -21.19 16.09
CA ARG A 91 0.44 -22.36 16.99
C ARG A 91 1.68 -23.27 17.04
N SER A 92 2.59 -23.16 16.08
CA SER A 92 3.76 -24.06 16.01
C SER A 92 4.92 -23.65 16.90
N ASP A 93 4.91 -22.45 17.50
CA ASP A 93 5.92 -21.99 18.46
C ASP A 93 5.58 -22.33 19.93
N ARG A 94 4.54 -23.15 20.18
CA ARG A 94 4.11 -23.52 21.55
C ARG A 94 4.19 -25.00 21.91
N LEU A 95 4.85 -25.83 21.12
CA LEU A 95 5.14 -27.22 21.50
C LEU A 95 6.56 -27.62 21.11
N GLY A 96 7.45 -27.68 22.10
CA GLY A 96 8.69 -28.46 22.06
C GLY A 96 9.94 -27.68 22.40
#